data_AF-A0A4S5E5J2-F1
#
_entry.id   AF-A0A4S5E5J2-F1
#
_cell.length_a   1.000
_cell.length_b   1.000
_cell.length_c   1.000
_cell.angle_alpha   90.00
_cell.angle_beta   90.00
_cell.angle_gamma   90.00
#
_symmetry.space_group_name_H-M   'P 1'
#
loop_
_entity.id
_entity.type
_entity.pdbx_description
1 polymer ?
#
loop_
_entity_poly.entity_id
_entity_poly.type
_entity_poly.pdbx_seq_one_letter_code
_entity_poly.pdbx_strand_id
1 'polypeptide(L)'
;MPPISLDEPSGRYLSFAEREEIAVLRAQDVGVREIARRIGRDPGTISRELRRNAATRGGKPVYRALVAQWKAQQAAKRPKTAKLVGNERLREYVQERLAGSLRRTDGSIIAGPATPRWKGLNKPHRADRRWSIAWSPEQISHRLRVDFPEDESMRISHEAIYQCLFIEGRGALKRELVTCLRTGRALREPRARSRSKPQGHVSADVVLSERPAEAADRAVPGHWEGDLIIGTGRSAIGTLIERSSRSTLLVHLPRLEGWGEKPPVKNGSSLGGYGATAMNAALTMSMTKLPEQLRKTLTWDRGKELSAHAQFTLDTGTRVFFADPHSPWQRPTNENTNGLLRQYFPKGTDLARWSAEDLEAVALALNNRPRKVLGWKTPAEVFSEQLQLLQQPGVATTS
;
A
#
# COMPACT_ATOMS: atom_id res chain seq x y z
N MET A 1 -7.39 -36.97 -9.47
CA MET A 1 -6.04 -36.53 -9.04
C MET A 1 -5.80 -35.16 -9.65
N PRO A 2 -5.25 -34.17 -8.91
CA PRO A 2 -4.78 -32.92 -9.52
C PRO A 2 -3.72 -33.21 -10.59
N PRO A 3 -3.51 -32.33 -11.59
CA PRO A 3 -2.59 -32.59 -12.69
C PRO A 3 -1.17 -32.84 -12.19
N ILE A 4 -0.54 -33.89 -12.73
CA ILE A 4 0.84 -34.30 -12.44
C ILE A 4 1.76 -33.49 -13.35
N SER A 5 2.78 -32.83 -12.79
CA SER A 5 3.86 -32.26 -13.60
C SER A 5 4.78 -33.38 -14.10
N LEU A 6 5.16 -33.33 -15.37
CA LEU A 6 6.10 -34.27 -16.00
C LEU A 6 7.48 -33.63 -16.21
N ASP A 7 7.71 -32.44 -15.65
CA ASP A 7 8.96 -31.72 -15.81
C ASP A 7 10.13 -32.53 -15.24
N GLU A 8 11.27 -32.55 -15.96
CA GLU A 8 12.46 -33.24 -15.49
C GLU A 8 12.98 -32.58 -14.21
N PRO A 9 13.10 -33.33 -13.10
CA PRO A 9 13.55 -32.75 -11.85
C PRO A 9 15.08 -32.64 -11.81
N SER A 10 15.61 -31.69 -11.02
CA SER A 10 17.07 -31.56 -10.81
C SER A 10 17.67 -32.89 -10.32
N GLY A 11 18.86 -33.25 -10.82
CA GLY A 11 19.46 -34.59 -10.80
C GLY A 11 19.52 -35.39 -9.49
N ARG A 12 19.10 -34.85 -8.34
CA ARG A 12 18.90 -35.57 -7.08
C ARG A 12 17.60 -36.40 -7.04
N TYR A 13 16.55 -36.00 -7.77
CA TYR A 13 15.24 -36.66 -7.72
C TYR A 13 15.04 -37.56 -8.95
N LEU A 14 14.29 -38.65 -8.77
CA LEU A 14 13.90 -39.51 -9.89
C LEU A 14 12.94 -38.75 -10.82
N SER A 15 13.12 -38.85 -12.13
CA SER A 15 12.19 -38.38 -13.15
C SER A 15 10.97 -39.29 -13.26
N PHE A 16 9.96 -38.86 -14.03
CA PHE A 16 8.83 -39.73 -14.32
C PHE A 16 9.25 -40.96 -15.15
N ALA A 17 10.10 -40.77 -16.16
CA ALA A 17 10.65 -41.84 -16.98
C ALA A 17 11.42 -42.88 -16.15
N GLU A 18 12.25 -42.42 -15.21
CA GLU A 18 12.94 -43.32 -14.28
C GLU A 18 11.96 -44.09 -13.38
N ARG A 19 10.84 -43.47 -12.98
CA ARG A 19 9.79 -44.16 -12.21
C ARG A 19 9.01 -45.18 -13.05
N GLU A 20 8.82 -44.95 -14.34
CA GLU A 20 8.26 -45.94 -15.26
C GLU A 20 9.20 -47.13 -15.42
N GLU A 21 10.49 -46.87 -15.64
CA GLU A 21 11.51 -47.93 -15.75
C GLU A 21 11.59 -48.78 -14.47
N ILE A 22 11.55 -48.14 -13.28
CA ILE A 22 11.45 -48.86 -12.00
C ILE A 22 10.20 -49.73 -11.94
N ALA A 23 9.05 -49.25 -12.46
CA ALA A 23 7.81 -50.02 -12.44
C ALA A 23 7.86 -51.25 -13.35
N VAL A 24 8.41 -51.10 -14.56
CA VAL A 24 8.60 -52.21 -15.52
C VAL A 24 9.55 -53.26 -14.96
N LEU A 25 10.74 -52.84 -14.51
CA LEU A 25 11.74 -53.76 -13.97
C LEU A 25 11.26 -54.45 -12.69
N ARG A 26 10.49 -53.74 -11.85
CA ARG A 26 9.90 -54.35 -10.65
C ARG A 26 8.83 -55.39 -10.99
N ALA A 27 8.08 -55.21 -12.08
CA ALA A 27 7.09 -56.19 -12.55
C ALA A 27 7.75 -57.45 -13.17
N GLN A 28 9.01 -57.35 -13.60
CA GLN A 28 9.85 -58.46 -14.05
C GLN A 28 10.62 -59.13 -12.90
N ASP A 29 10.25 -58.86 -11.63
CA ASP A 29 10.92 -59.38 -10.43
C ASP A 29 12.42 -59.05 -10.31
N VAL A 30 12.87 -57.99 -10.98
CA VAL A 30 14.26 -57.53 -10.91
C VAL A 30 14.55 -56.96 -9.51
N GLY A 31 15.69 -57.35 -8.94
CA GLY A 31 16.14 -56.90 -7.61
C GLY A 31 16.57 -55.44 -7.56
N VAL A 32 16.45 -54.79 -6.39
CA VAL A 32 16.72 -53.35 -6.18
C VAL A 32 18.11 -52.91 -6.67
N ARG A 33 19.16 -53.71 -6.44
CA ARG A 33 20.53 -53.40 -6.87
C ARG A 33 20.70 -53.45 -8.39
N GLU A 34 19.97 -54.36 -9.05
CA GLU A 34 19.98 -54.52 -10.50
C GLU A 34 19.22 -53.37 -11.17
N ILE A 35 18.04 -53.02 -10.65
CA ILE A 35 17.28 -51.83 -11.08
C ILE A 35 18.15 -50.57 -10.99
N ALA A 36 18.85 -50.41 -9.86
CA ALA A 36 19.73 -49.27 -9.63
C ALA A 36 20.87 -49.19 -10.67
N ARG A 37 21.48 -50.33 -11.03
CA ARG A 37 22.53 -50.36 -12.05
C ARG A 37 22.01 -49.99 -13.44
N ARG A 38 20.84 -50.50 -13.83
CA ARG A 38 20.22 -50.24 -15.15
C ARG A 38 19.81 -48.78 -15.33
N ILE A 39 19.37 -48.13 -14.27
CA ILE A 39 18.91 -46.73 -14.29
C ILE A 39 20.06 -45.75 -13.96
N GLY A 40 21.25 -46.25 -13.57
CA GLY A 40 22.39 -45.40 -13.21
C GLY A 40 22.19 -44.65 -11.87
N ARG A 41 21.52 -45.26 -10.90
CA ARG A 41 21.19 -44.66 -9.59
C ARG A 41 21.74 -45.47 -8.44
N ASP A 42 21.83 -44.84 -7.27
CA ASP A 42 22.18 -45.51 -6.01
C ASP A 42 21.09 -46.53 -5.59
N PRO A 43 21.44 -47.77 -5.19
CA PRO A 43 20.48 -48.76 -4.69
C PRO A 43 19.61 -48.26 -3.53
N GLY A 44 20.15 -47.38 -2.67
CA GLY A 44 19.40 -46.74 -1.60
C GLY A 44 18.32 -45.78 -2.11
N THR A 45 18.51 -45.14 -3.26
CA THR A 45 17.48 -44.32 -3.93
C THR A 45 16.30 -45.17 -4.38
N ILE A 46 16.56 -46.28 -5.08
CA ILE A 46 15.51 -47.20 -5.55
C ILE A 46 14.79 -47.85 -4.35
N SER A 47 15.53 -48.30 -3.33
CA SER A 47 14.94 -48.86 -2.10
C SER A 47 14.00 -47.87 -1.40
N ARG A 48 14.43 -46.60 -1.26
CA ARG A 48 13.63 -45.56 -0.61
C ARG A 48 12.40 -45.19 -1.45
N GLU A 49 12.51 -45.14 -2.77
CA GLU A 49 11.39 -44.88 -3.68
C GLU A 49 10.32 -45.97 -3.54
N LEU A 50 10.70 -47.25 -3.71
CA LEU A 50 9.78 -48.38 -3.61
C LEU A 50 9.10 -48.46 -2.23
N ARG A 51 9.84 -48.17 -1.16
CA ARG A 51 9.30 -48.19 0.21
C ARG A 51 8.32 -47.05 0.47
N ARG A 52 8.62 -45.82 0.02
CA ARG A 52 7.85 -44.61 0.36
C ARG A 52 6.67 -44.37 -0.56
N ASN A 53 6.80 -44.76 -1.83
CA ASN A 53 5.89 -44.33 -2.89
C ASN A 53 5.04 -45.46 -3.49
N ALA A 54 5.22 -46.72 -3.07
CA ALA A 54 4.27 -47.79 -3.39
C ALA A 54 2.89 -47.50 -2.77
N ALA A 55 1.81 -47.95 -3.43
CA ALA A 55 0.45 -47.81 -2.93
C ALA A 55 -0.09 -49.16 -2.49
N THR A 56 -0.80 -49.20 -1.36
CA THR A 56 -1.46 -50.41 -0.89
C THR A 56 -2.80 -50.54 -1.60
N ARG A 57 -3.01 -51.63 -2.35
CA ARG A 57 -4.30 -51.96 -2.96
C ARG A 57 -4.59 -53.44 -2.71
N GLY A 58 -5.72 -53.74 -2.07
CA GLY A 58 -6.08 -55.12 -1.71
C GLY A 58 -5.09 -55.78 -0.73
N GLY A 59 -4.50 -55.01 0.20
CA GLY A 59 -3.58 -55.51 1.21
C GLY A 59 -2.13 -55.76 0.76
N LYS A 60 -1.82 -55.64 -0.54
CA LYS A 60 -0.45 -55.79 -1.07
C LYS A 60 0.12 -54.45 -1.58
N PRO A 61 1.42 -54.17 -1.37
CA PRO A 61 2.08 -52.99 -1.92
C PRO A 61 2.29 -53.15 -3.43
N VAL A 62 1.63 -52.31 -4.23
CA VAL A 62 1.77 -52.25 -5.68
C VAL A 62 2.47 -50.94 -6.06
N TYR A 63 3.58 -51.04 -6.78
CA TYR A 63 4.30 -49.87 -7.29
C TYR A 63 3.76 -49.47 -8.66
N ARG A 64 3.31 -48.21 -8.80
CA ARG A 64 2.88 -47.63 -10.08
C ARG A 64 3.53 -46.27 -10.25
N ALA A 65 4.16 -46.04 -11.40
CA ALA A 65 4.91 -44.81 -11.67
C ALA A 65 4.08 -43.54 -11.46
N LEU A 66 2.85 -43.48 -11.99
CA LEU A 66 1.94 -42.33 -11.83
C LEU A 66 1.61 -42.02 -10.37
N VAL A 67 1.34 -43.04 -9.56
CA VAL A 67 1.01 -42.86 -8.14
C VAL A 67 2.25 -42.46 -7.35
N ALA A 68 3.40 -43.07 -7.68
CA ALA A 68 4.68 -42.76 -7.05
C ALA A 68 5.12 -41.32 -7.36
N GLN A 69 4.97 -40.88 -8.61
CA GLN A 69 5.19 -39.50 -9.05
C GLN A 69 4.31 -38.53 -8.28
N TRP A 70 3.00 -38.80 -8.20
CA TRP A 70 2.07 -37.95 -7.46
C TRP A 70 2.42 -37.85 -5.98
N LYS A 71 2.73 -38.98 -5.32
CA LYS A 71 3.16 -39.01 -3.90
C LYS A 71 4.45 -38.24 -3.68
N ALA A 72 5.45 -38.42 -4.56
CA ALA A 72 6.70 -37.68 -4.51
C ALA A 72 6.47 -36.17 -4.64
N GLN A 73 5.61 -35.74 -5.57
CA GLN A 73 5.24 -34.34 -5.75
C GLN A 73 4.47 -33.78 -4.55
N GLN A 74 3.54 -34.53 -3.95
CA GLN A 74 2.86 -34.09 -2.72
C GLN A 74 3.84 -33.96 -1.54
N ALA A 75 4.73 -34.94 -1.36
CA ALA A 75 5.73 -34.92 -0.29
C ALA A 75 6.76 -33.78 -0.49
N ALA A 76 7.12 -33.47 -1.73
CA ALA A 76 8.01 -32.36 -2.08
C ALA A 76 7.42 -30.99 -1.71
N LYS A 77 6.08 -30.86 -1.65
CA LYS A 77 5.43 -29.60 -1.25
C LYS A 77 5.75 -29.16 0.18
N ARG A 78 6.18 -30.09 1.07
CA ARG A 78 6.55 -29.87 2.49
C ARG A 78 5.86 -28.64 3.12
N PRO A 79 4.53 -28.65 3.25
CA PRO A 79 3.82 -27.48 3.76
C PRO A 79 4.22 -27.25 5.22
N LYS A 80 4.92 -26.15 5.48
CA LYS A 80 5.14 -25.67 6.84
C LYS A 80 3.89 -24.90 7.28
N THR A 81 3.50 -25.04 8.54
CA THR A 81 2.48 -24.18 9.15
C THR A 81 2.86 -22.73 8.91
N ALA A 82 1.96 -21.95 8.32
CA ALA A 82 2.23 -20.54 8.04
C ALA A 82 2.45 -19.78 9.35
N LYS A 83 3.39 -18.81 9.35
CA LYS A 83 3.78 -18.11 10.57
C LYS A 83 2.60 -17.41 11.27
N LEU A 84 1.65 -16.86 10.49
CA LEU A 84 0.44 -16.22 11.03
C LEU A 84 -0.56 -17.21 11.64
N VAL A 85 -0.48 -18.51 11.31
CA VAL A 85 -1.28 -19.55 11.97
C VAL A 85 -0.69 -19.85 13.34
N GLY A 86 0.63 -20.02 13.41
CA GLY A 86 1.33 -20.38 14.64
C GLY A 86 1.62 -19.22 15.61
N ASN A 87 1.54 -17.96 15.18
CA ASN A 87 1.75 -16.78 16.03
C ASN A 87 0.53 -15.85 15.97
N GLU A 88 -0.27 -15.89 17.03
CA GLU A 88 -1.50 -15.11 17.16
C GLU A 88 -1.24 -13.60 17.27
N ARG A 89 -0.30 -13.18 18.12
CA ARG A 89 0.07 -11.76 18.30
C ARG A 89 0.48 -11.11 16.97
N LEU A 90 1.29 -11.81 16.18
CA LEU A 90 1.70 -11.35 14.85
C LEU A 90 0.51 -11.27 13.89
N ARG A 91 -0.40 -12.26 13.92
CA ARG A 91 -1.63 -12.26 13.12
C ARG A 91 -2.52 -11.08 13.46
N GLU A 92 -2.76 -10.82 14.74
CA GLU A 92 -3.55 -9.69 15.22
C GLU A 92 -2.96 -8.36 14.78
N TYR A 93 -1.64 -8.17 14.96
CA TYR A 93 -0.96 -6.98 14.48
C TYR A 93 -1.13 -6.79 12.97
N VAL A 94 -0.94 -7.84 12.17
CA VAL A 94 -1.10 -7.78 10.71
C VAL A 94 -2.55 -7.44 10.34
N GLN A 95 -3.53 -8.07 10.98
CA GLN A 95 -4.96 -7.80 10.72
C GLN A 95 -5.33 -6.37 11.08
N GLU A 96 -4.88 -5.87 12.23
CA GLU A 96 -5.18 -4.53 12.69
C GLU A 96 -4.56 -3.47 11.77
N ARG A 97 -3.29 -3.62 11.37
CA ARG A 97 -2.66 -2.67 10.43
C ARG A 97 -3.26 -2.73 9.02
N LEU A 98 -3.77 -3.87 8.59
CA LEU A 98 -4.47 -3.99 7.31
C LEU A 98 -5.87 -3.37 7.35
N ALA A 99 -6.67 -3.76 8.35
CA ALA A 99 -8.13 -3.65 8.30
C ALA A 99 -8.76 -3.03 9.55
N GLY A 100 -7.93 -2.59 10.51
CA GLY A 100 -8.36 -1.87 11.70
C GLY A 100 -9.17 -0.62 11.32
N SER A 101 -10.09 -0.27 12.21
CA SER A 101 -10.99 0.85 12.00
C SER A 101 -10.25 2.18 12.11
N LEU A 102 -10.71 3.18 11.35
CA LEU A 102 -10.24 4.54 11.57
C LEU A 102 -10.79 5.05 12.90
N ARG A 103 -10.05 5.97 13.50
CA ARG A 103 -10.43 6.63 14.74
C ARG A 103 -10.34 8.14 14.56
N ARG A 104 -11.22 8.86 15.22
CA ARG A 104 -11.10 10.31 15.41
C ARG A 104 -10.03 10.61 16.47
N THR A 105 -9.72 11.88 16.63
CA THR A 105 -8.78 12.40 17.63
C THR A 105 -9.20 12.05 19.07
N ASP A 106 -10.50 11.97 19.34
CA ASP A 106 -11.08 11.52 20.62
C ASP A 106 -11.06 10.00 20.83
N GLY A 107 -10.57 9.22 19.86
CA GLY A 107 -10.51 7.76 19.90
C GLY A 107 -11.77 7.03 19.42
N SER A 108 -12.87 7.74 19.15
CA SER A 108 -14.12 7.17 18.62
C SER A 108 -13.91 6.57 17.23
N ILE A 109 -14.59 5.45 16.96
CA ILE A 109 -14.47 4.72 15.69
C ILE A 109 -15.31 5.40 14.60
N ILE A 110 -14.74 5.53 13.41
CA ILE A 110 -15.46 5.95 12.20
C ILE A 110 -15.61 4.78 11.22
N ALA A 111 -16.85 4.51 10.82
CA ALA A 111 -17.18 3.36 9.97
C ALA A 111 -16.84 3.59 8.48
N GLY A 112 -16.83 4.85 8.03
CA GLY A 112 -16.74 5.19 6.61
C GLY A 112 -18.02 4.83 5.84
N PRO A 113 -17.98 4.76 4.49
CA PRO A 113 -19.17 4.46 3.69
C PRO A 113 -19.58 2.99 3.83
N ALA A 114 -20.89 2.74 3.79
CA ALA A 114 -21.42 1.40 3.66
C ALA A 114 -20.98 0.80 2.31
N THR A 115 -20.32 -0.35 2.34
CA THR A 115 -19.88 -1.05 1.12
C THR A 115 -20.58 -2.39 0.97
N PRO A 116 -20.94 -2.79 -0.26
CA PRO A 116 -21.51 -4.10 -0.50
C PRO A 116 -20.54 -5.21 -0.09
N ARG A 117 -21.09 -6.36 0.31
CA ARG A 117 -20.30 -7.54 0.63
C ARG A 117 -19.37 -7.89 -0.53
N TRP A 118 -18.11 -8.19 -0.21
CA TRP A 118 -17.12 -8.55 -1.20
C TRP A 118 -17.50 -9.86 -1.91
N LYS A 119 -17.63 -9.80 -3.24
CA LYS A 119 -18.05 -10.93 -4.09
C LYS A 119 -16.89 -11.75 -4.66
N GLY A 120 -15.67 -11.62 -4.12
CA GLY A 120 -14.48 -12.30 -4.66
C GLY A 120 -13.79 -11.57 -5.83
N LEU A 121 -14.30 -10.41 -6.24
CA LEU A 121 -13.82 -9.63 -7.38
C LEU A 121 -12.88 -8.49 -6.98
N ASN A 122 -12.26 -7.83 -7.95
CA ASN A 122 -11.48 -6.62 -7.70
C ASN A 122 -12.31 -5.54 -7.00
N LYS A 123 -11.64 -4.61 -6.29
CA LYS A 123 -12.31 -3.44 -5.69
C LYS A 123 -13.15 -2.71 -6.73
N PRO A 124 -14.31 -2.14 -6.33
CA PRO A 124 -15.12 -1.39 -7.26
C PRO A 124 -14.33 -0.20 -7.83
N HIS A 125 -14.46 -0.04 -9.15
CA HIS A 125 -13.95 1.12 -9.85
C HIS A 125 -14.93 2.27 -9.66
N ARG A 126 -14.43 3.42 -9.19
CA ARG A 126 -15.21 4.63 -8.97
C ARG A 126 -16.46 4.50 -8.07
N ALA A 127 -16.40 3.62 -7.09
CA ALA A 127 -17.43 3.50 -6.05
C ALA A 127 -16.79 3.34 -4.67
N ASP A 128 -17.63 3.45 -3.66
CA ASP A 128 -17.25 3.46 -2.25
C ASP A 128 -16.46 2.22 -1.83
N ARG A 129 -15.55 2.46 -0.88
CA ARG A 129 -14.61 1.48 -0.36
C ARG A 129 -14.61 1.58 1.15
N ARG A 130 -14.52 0.42 1.80
CA ARG A 130 -14.39 0.33 3.25
C ARG A 130 -13.18 1.16 3.71
N TRP A 131 -13.40 2.03 4.69
CA TRP A 131 -12.32 2.71 5.36
C TRP A 131 -11.61 1.76 6.32
N SER A 132 -10.29 1.79 6.29
CA SER A 132 -9.43 1.00 7.17
C SER A 132 -8.05 1.63 7.24
N ILE A 133 -7.28 1.29 8.28
CA ILE A 133 -5.89 1.75 8.45
C ILE A 133 -5.06 1.49 7.18
N ALA A 134 -5.33 0.38 6.47
CA ALA A 134 -4.91 0.07 5.10
C ALA A 134 -3.40 0.19 4.86
N TRP A 135 -2.58 -0.25 5.83
CA TRP A 135 -1.14 -0.40 5.59
C TRP A 135 -0.89 -1.50 4.56
N SER A 136 0.14 -1.33 3.73
CA SER A 136 0.56 -2.38 2.81
C SER A 136 1.30 -3.50 3.57
N PRO A 137 1.30 -4.73 3.05
CA PRO A 137 2.16 -5.79 3.58
C PRO A 137 3.63 -5.42 3.71
N GLU A 138 4.18 -4.61 2.78
CA GLU A 138 5.56 -4.09 2.86
C GLU A 138 5.72 -3.16 4.08
N GLN A 139 4.78 -2.22 4.26
CA GLN A 139 4.75 -1.31 5.40
C GLN A 139 4.71 -2.07 6.73
N ILE A 140 3.84 -3.08 6.84
CA ILE A 140 3.69 -3.90 8.03
C ILE A 140 4.98 -4.69 8.33
N SER A 141 5.52 -5.37 7.32
CA SER A 141 6.74 -6.19 7.44
C SER A 141 7.94 -5.40 7.94
N HIS A 142 8.11 -4.17 7.46
CA HIS A 142 9.20 -3.31 7.91
C HIS A 142 8.91 -2.65 9.25
N ARG A 143 7.67 -2.23 9.49
CA ARG A 143 7.30 -1.57 10.75
C ARG A 143 7.39 -2.48 11.96
N LEU A 144 7.10 -3.79 11.80
CA LEU A 144 7.28 -4.80 12.85
C LEU A 144 8.70 -4.82 13.44
N ARG A 145 9.73 -4.48 12.66
CA ARG A 145 11.11 -4.42 13.15
C ARG A 145 11.37 -3.21 14.05
N VAL A 146 10.63 -2.12 13.81
CA VAL A 146 10.72 -0.88 14.59
C VAL A 146 9.90 -1.01 15.87
N ASP A 147 8.67 -1.52 15.77
CA ASP A 147 7.76 -1.65 16.91
C ASP A 147 8.19 -2.77 17.88
N PHE A 148 8.90 -3.79 17.36
CA PHE A 148 9.35 -4.95 18.15
C PHE A 148 10.83 -5.28 17.84
N PRO A 149 11.80 -4.43 18.21
CA PRO A 149 13.20 -4.60 17.83
C PRO A 149 13.81 -5.91 18.35
N GLU A 150 13.46 -6.31 19.58
CA GLU A 150 14.02 -7.49 20.24
C GLU A 150 13.21 -8.79 20.04
N ASP A 151 12.04 -8.73 19.38
CA ASP A 151 11.16 -9.90 19.21
C ASP A 151 11.25 -10.45 17.77
N GLU A 152 12.08 -11.47 17.57
CA GLU A 152 12.22 -12.16 16.28
C GLU A 152 10.95 -12.92 15.86
N SER A 153 10.09 -13.29 16.83
CA SER A 153 8.82 -13.95 16.54
C SER A 153 7.90 -13.02 15.73
N MET A 154 8.06 -11.71 15.87
CA MET A 154 7.31 -10.67 15.16
C MET A 154 7.83 -10.39 13.73
N ARG A 155 8.81 -11.16 13.22
CA ARG A 155 9.34 -10.99 11.86
C ARG A 155 8.53 -11.76 10.82
N ILE A 156 8.05 -11.09 9.78
CA ILE A 156 7.43 -11.76 8.63
C ILE A 156 7.76 -11.01 7.34
N SER A 157 7.97 -11.72 6.24
CA SER A 157 8.14 -11.08 4.94
C SER A 157 6.79 -10.59 4.41
N HIS A 158 6.79 -9.45 3.73
CA HIS A 158 5.59 -8.95 3.08
C HIS A 158 5.02 -9.92 2.02
N GLU A 159 5.89 -10.73 1.40
CA GLU A 159 5.45 -11.80 0.50
C GLU A 159 4.65 -12.87 1.25
N ALA A 160 5.06 -13.28 2.45
CA ALA A 160 4.28 -14.24 3.25
C ALA A 160 2.89 -13.70 3.61
N ILE A 161 2.78 -12.40 3.93
CA ILE A 161 1.48 -11.75 4.15
C ILE A 161 0.64 -11.79 2.86
N TYR A 162 1.21 -11.43 1.70
CA TYR A 162 0.50 -11.52 0.42
C TYR A 162 0.03 -12.95 0.11
N GLN A 163 0.86 -13.96 0.36
CA GLN A 163 0.49 -15.36 0.15
C GLN A 163 -0.67 -15.78 1.04
N CYS A 164 -0.70 -15.35 2.32
CA CYS A 164 -1.83 -15.59 3.21
C CYS A 164 -3.12 -14.88 2.77
N LEU A 165 -3.04 -13.75 2.06
CA LEU A 165 -4.21 -13.03 1.53
C LEU A 165 -4.74 -13.64 0.22
N PHE A 166 -3.85 -14.11 -0.67
CA PHE A 166 -4.24 -14.58 -2.01
C PHE A 166 -4.48 -16.08 -2.12
N ILE A 167 -3.87 -16.90 -1.26
CA ILE A 167 -3.98 -18.36 -1.33
C ILE A 167 -4.87 -18.86 -0.20
N GLU A 168 -6.05 -19.31 -0.60
CA GLU A 168 -7.04 -19.92 0.29
C GLU A 168 -6.46 -21.20 0.93
N GLY A 169 -6.54 -21.30 2.25
CA GLY A 169 -5.99 -22.42 3.03
C GLY A 169 -4.49 -22.32 3.39
N ARG A 170 -3.75 -21.31 2.92
CA ARG A 170 -2.33 -21.09 3.31
C ARG A 170 -2.13 -20.14 4.48
N GLY A 171 -3.18 -19.55 5.02
CA GLY A 171 -3.06 -18.48 6.01
C GLY A 171 -4.21 -18.41 6.98
N ALA A 172 -3.97 -17.67 8.06
CA ALA A 172 -4.96 -17.36 9.09
C ALA A 172 -5.69 -16.03 8.83
N LEU A 173 -5.60 -15.48 7.62
CA LEU A 173 -6.22 -14.22 7.23
C LEU A 173 -7.44 -14.46 6.36
N LYS A 174 -8.52 -13.72 6.60
CA LYS A 174 -9.69 -13.76 5.73
C LYS A 174 -9.34 -13.18 4.36
N ARG A 175 -9.80 -13.84 3.29
CA ARG A 175 -9.52 -13.42 1.91
C ARG A 175 -10.06 -12.02 1.58
N GLU A 176 -11.16 -11.61 2.22
CA GLU A 176 -11.76 -10.28 2.05
C GLU A 176 -10.82 -9.12 2.39
N LEU A 177 -9.77 -9.35 3.19
CA LEU A 177 -8.78 -8.32 3.55
C LEU A 177 -7.97 -7.80 2.35
N VAL A 178 -8.02 -8.46 1.18
CA VAL A 178 -7.48 -7.90 -0.08
C VAL A 178 -8.14 -6.57 -0.46
N THR A 179 -9.37 -6.32 0.02
CA THR A 179 -10.09 -5.06 -0.17
C THR A 179 -9.50 -3.89 0.62
N CYS A 180 -8.55 -4.13 1.53
CA CYS A 180 -7.78 -3.09 2.21
C CYS A 180 -6.49 -2.70 1.45
N LEU A 181 -6.03 -3.51 0.50
CA LEU A 181 -4.78 -3.26 -0.25
C LEU A 181 -4.92 -2.15 -1.30
N ARG A 182 -3.89 -1.31 -1.50
CA ARG A 182 -3.94 -0.17 -2.44
C ARG A 182 -4.49 -0.47 -3.84
N THR A 183 -4.00 -1.52 -4.51
CA THR A 183 -4.41 -1.85 -5.90
C THR A 183 -5.75 -2.56 -5.98
N GLY A 184 -6.25 -3.11 -4.87
CA GLY A 184 -7.56 -3.77 -4.83
C GLY A 184 -7.74 -4.98 -5.73
N ARG A 185 -6.64 -5.64 -6.06
CA ARG A 185 -6.64 -6.85 -6.89
C ARG A 185 -7.04 -8.04 -6.02
N ALA A 186 -7.97 -8.85 -6.51
CA ALA A 186 -8.41 -10.08 -5.86
C ALA A 186 -7.42 -11.24 -6.06
N LEU A 187 -6.58 -11.14 -7.09
CA LEU A 187 -5.54 -12.09 -7.43
C LEU A 187 -4.21 -11.37 -7.65
N ARG A 188 -3.12 -12.10 -7.43
CA ARG A 188 -1.77 -11.61 -7.74
C ARG A 188 -1.54 -11.71 -9.24
N GLU A 189 -1.09 -10.61 -9.83
CA GLU A 189 -0.61 -10.62 -11.22
C GLU A 189 0.90 -10.88 -11.25
N PRO A 190 1.40 -11.63 -12.25
CA PRO A 190 2.82 -11.75 -12.50
C PRO A 190 3.45 -10.36 -12.70
N ARG A 191 4.69 -10.16 -12.24
CA ARG A 191 5.45 -8.96 -12.57
C ARG A 191 5.68 -8.93 -14.09
N ALA A 192 4.95 -8.08 -14.80
CA ALA A 192 5.35 -7.70 -16.15
C ALA A 192 6.71 -7.01 -16.09
N ARG A 193 7.62 -7.32 -17.02
CA ARG A 193 8.88 -6.58 -17.18
C ARG A 193 8.56 -5.09 -17.32
N SER A 194 9.26 -4.24 -16.57
CA SER A 194 9.06 -2.80 -16.67
C SER A 194 9.38 -2.35 -18.09
N ARG A 195 8.35 -2.00 -18.87
CA ARG A 195 8.57 -1.19 -20.07
C ARG A 195 9.04 0.18 -19.58
N SER A 196 10.21 0.63 -20.03
CA SER A 196 10.66 2.00 -19.82
C SER A 196 9.60 2.92 -20.40
N LYS A 197 8.89 3.66 -19.53
CA LYS A 197 8.09 4.78 -20.01
C LYS A 197 9.06 5.89 -20.37
N PRO A 198 8.96 6.51 -21.56
CA PRO A 198 9.79 7.66 -21.90
C PRO A 198 9.52 8.77 -20.87
N GLN A 199 10.60 9.27 -20.25
CA GLN A 199 10.56 10.46 -19.41
C GLN A 199 10.52 11.67 -20.36
N GLY A 200 9.53 12.55 -20.22
CA GLY A 200 9.45 13.77 -21.02
C GLY A 200 10.57 14.75 -20.63
N HIS A 201 11.30 15.25 -21.63
CA HIS A 201 12.22 16.38 -21.47
C HIS A 201 11.45 17.71 -21.40
N VAL A 202 12.03 18.69 -20.70
CA VAL A 202 11.41 19.97 -20.36
C VAL A 202 12.37 21.09 -20.76
N SER A 203 11.89 22.07 -21.52
CA SER A 203 12.59 23.32 -21.82
C SER A 203 12.30 24.40 -20.79
N ALA A 204 13.26 25.31 -20.59
CA ALA A 204 13.14 26.45 -19.70
C ALA A 204 12.19 27.52 -20.27
N ASP A 205 11.28 28.05 -19.46
CA ASP A 205 11.45 29.41 -18.94
C ASP A 205 10.28 29.87 -18.04
N VAL A 206 10.68 30.50 -16.92
CA VAL A 206 9.92 31.16 -15.84
C VAL A 206 9.01 30.26 -14.97
N VAL A 207 9.65 29.54 -14.03
CA VAL A 207 9.18 28.26 -13.46
C VAL A 207 9.86 27.89 -12.14
N LEU A 208 9.17 27.72 -10.98
CA LEU A 208 9.64 27.11 -9.69
C LEU A 208 11.04 27.51 -9.13
N SER A 209 11.82 28.30 -9.84
CA SER A 209 13.26 28.50 -9.72
C SER A 209 13.61 29.58 -8.72
N GLU A 210 12.63 30.41 -8.35
CA GLU A 210 12.74 31.42 -7.32
C GLU A 210 12.51 30.87 -5.90
N ARG A 211 12.20 29.58 -5.75
CA ARG A 211 12.08 28.99 -4.40
C ARG A 211 13.47 28.96 -3.73
N PRO A 212 13.55 29.13 -2.40
CA PRO A 212 14.79 28.92 -1.67
C PRO A 212 15.36 27.54 -1.96
N ALA A 213 16.68 27.41 -2.11
CA ALA A 213 17.35 26.13 -2.38
C ALA A 213 16.99 25.05 -1.33
N GLU A 214 16.79 25.46 -0.08
CA GLU A 214 16.29 24.67 1.06
C GLU A 214 14.96 23.93 0.80
N ALA A 215 14.13 24.40 -0.14
CA ALA A 215 12.89 23.71 -0.49
C ALA A 215 13.13 22.51 -1.42
N ALA A 216 14.29 22.44 -2.09
CA ALA A 216 14.59 21.40 -3.08
C ALA A 216 14.96 20.06 -2.44
N ASP A 217 15.77 20.08 -1.39
CA ASP A 217 16.33 18.90 -0.74
C ASP A 217 15.34 18.18 0.21
N ARG A 218 14.22 18.84 0.55
CA ARG A 218 13.19 18.36 1.48
C ARG A 218 13.72 18.16 2.91
N ALA A 219 14.86 18.75 3.25
CA ALA A 219 15.45 18.67 4.57
C ALA A 219 14.79 19.65 5.55
N VAL A 220 14.44 20.84 5.06
CA VAL A 220 13.87 21.91 5.89
C VAL A 220 12.35 21.71 6.09
N PRO A 221 11.86 21.67 7.34
CA PRO A 221 10.43 21.63 7.63
C PRO A 221 9.69 22.91 7.21
N GLY A 222 8.40 22.78 6.94
CA GLY A 222 7.50 23.91 6.73
C GLY A 222 7.33 24.36 5.29
N HIS A 223 7.84 23.57 4.34
CA HIS A 223 7.54 23.71 2.93
C HIS A 223 6.43 22.73 2.55
N TRP A 224 5.32 23.25 2.03
CA TRP A 224 4.12 22.47 1.73
C TRP A 224 3.90 22.36 0.22
N GLU A 225 3.45 21.19 -0.24
CA GLU A 225 2.86 21.00 -1.57
C GLU A 225 1.35 20.91 -1.43
N GLY A 226 0.62 21.64 -2.27
CA GLY A 226 -0.82 21.70 -2.25
C GLY A 226 -1.48 21.31 -3.57
N ASP A 227 -2.62 20.64 -3.49
CA ASP A 227 -3.41 20.19 -4.64
C ASP A 227 -4.88 20.00 -4.28
N LEU A 228 -5.75 19.87 -5.29
CA LEU A 228 -7.16 19.53 -5.12
C LEU A 228 -7.46 18.11 -5.57
N ILE A 229 -8.14 17.34 -4.72
CA ILE A 229 -8.84 16.14 -5.19
C ILE A 229 -10.29 16.49 -5.50
N ILE A 230 -10.67 16.34 -6.77
CA ILE A 230 -12.02 16.63 -7.25
C ILE A 230 -12.85 15.33 -7.25
N GLY A 231 -14.13 15.47 -6.88
CA GLY A 231 -15.18 14.47 -6.91
C GLY A 231 -16.31 14.81 -7.89
N THR A 232 -17.42 14.08 -7.80
CA THR A 232 -18.62 14.37 -8.60
C THR A 232 -19.35 15.61 -8.09
N GLY A 233 -20.19 16.20 -8.94
CA GLY A 233 -20.98 17.38 -8.57
C GLY A 233 -20.12 18.56 -8.09
N ARG A 234 -18.92 18.73 -8.68
CA ARG A 234 -17.95 19.77 -8.29
C ARG A 234 -17.69 19.80 -6.77
N SER A 235 -17.63 18.64 -6.14
CA SER A 235 -17.10 18.54 -4.78
C SER A 235 -15.56 18.47 -4.83
N ALA A 236 -14.90 18.98 -3.80
CA ALA A 236 -13.45 18.98 -3.72
C ALA A 236 -12.98 18.80 -2.27
N ILE A 237 -11.76 18.32 -2.11
CA ILE A 237 -11.01 18.36 -0.84
C ILE A 237 -9.64 18.96 -1.16
N GLY A 238 -9.21 19.94 -0.37
CA GLY A 238 -7.86 20.46 -0.45
C GLY A 238 -6.89 19.50 0.21
N THR A 239 -5.73 19.29 -0.41
CA THR A 239 -4.67 18.41 0.10
C THR A 239 -3.42 19.24 0.29
N LEU A 240 -2.88 19.24 1.51
CA LEU A 240 -1.63 19.90 1.86
C LEU A 240 -0.67 18.85 2.40
N ILE A 241 0.53 18.76 1.83
CA ILE A 241 1.53 17.78 2.24
C ILE A 241 2.84 18.49 2.56
N GLU A 242 3.30 18.33 3.80
CA GLU A 242 4.59 18.86 4.24
C GLU A 242 5.74 18.05 3.60
N ARG A 243 6.71 18.74 3.00
CA ARG A 243 7.71 18.13 2.13
C ARG A 243 8.78 17.35 2.87
N SER A 244 9.03 17.58 4.15
CA SER A 244 10.03 16.82 4.91
C SER A 244 9.41 15.55 5.53
N SER A 245 8.45 15.72 6.44
CA SER A 245 7.71 14.70 7.19
C SER A 245 6.68 13.93 6.36
N ARG A 246 6.21 14.46 5.23
CA ARG A 246 5.04 13.94 4.48
C ARG A 246 3.73 14.00 5.26
N SER A 247 3.68 14.79 6.33
CA SER A 247 2.44 15.03 7.08
C SER A 247 1.40 15.63 6.14
N THR A 248 0.22 15.03 6.12
CA THR A 248 -0.89 15.41 5.25
C THR A 248 -1.98 16.07 6.06
N LEU A 249 -2.43 17.23 5.59
CA LEU A 249 -3.65 17.89 6.05
C LEU A 249 -4.68 17.84 4.93
N LEU A 250 -5.93 17.57 5.32
CA LEU A 250 -7.08 17.59 4.41
C LEU A 250 -7.95 18.78 4.76
N VAL A 251 -8.14 19.66 3.78
CA VAL A 251 -8.91 20.90 3.91
C VAL A 251 -10.33 20.61 3.45
N HIS A 252 -11.28 20.74 4.37
CA HIS A 252 -12.70 20.58 4.10
C HIS A 252 -13.23 21.77 3.29
N LEU A 253 -13.84 21.49 2.13
CA LEU A 253 -14.36 22.48 1.20
C LEU A 253 -15.85 22.20 0.92
N PRO A 254 -16.76 22.52 1.86
CA PRO A 254 -18.18 22.28 1.69
C PRO A 254 -18.75 23.17 0.59
N ARG A 255 -19.84 22.70 -0.03
CA ARG A 255 -20.64 23.54 -0.94
C ARG A 255 -21.21 24.72 -0.15
N LEU A 256 -21.23 25.88 -0.80
CA LEU A 256 -21.80 27.10 -0.23
C LEU A 256 -23.32 27.10 -0.37
N GLU A 257 -23.97 27.95 0.42
CA GLU A 257 -25.41 28.20 0.34
C GLU A 257 -25.84 28.59 -1.09
N GLY A 258 -27.02 28.13 -1.52
CA GLY A 258 -27.51 28.31 -2.89
C GLY A 258 -26.92 27.35 -3.93
N TRP A 259 -26.07 26.39 -3.55
CA TRP A 259 -25.55 25.38 -4.47
C TRP A 259 -26.67 24.51 -5.07
N GLY A 260 -26.78 24.52 -6.40
CA GLY A 260 -27.75 23.71 -7.13
C GLY A 260 -29.12 24.35 -7.31
N GLU A 261 -29.38 25.50 -6.67
CA GLU A 261 -30.62 26.27 -6.87
C GLU A 261 -30.66 26.97 -8.24
N LYS A 262 -29.49 27.45 -8.69
CA LYS A 262 -29.31 28.09 -10.00
C LYS A 262 -28.21 27.40 -10.78
N PRO A 263 -28.37 27.27 -12.12
CA PRO A 263 -27.31 26.71 -12.96
C PRO A 263 -26.03 27.57 -12.85
N PRO A 264 -24.83 26.96 -12.88
CA PRO A 264 -23.58 27.70 -12.79
C PRO A 264 -23.43 28.67 -13.96
N VAL A 265 -23.17 29.95 -13.66
CA VAL A 265 -22.87 30.97 -14.68
C VAL A 265 -21.35 30.97 -14.93
N LYS A 266 -20.95 31.07 -16.20
CA LYS A 266 -19.53 31.20 -16.58
C LYS A 266 -18.94 32.46 -15.93
N ASN A 267 -17.84 32.33 -15.20
CA ASN A 267 -17.21 33.39 -14.39
C ASN A 267 -18.05 33.93 -13.21
N GLY A 268 -19.16 33.28 -12.85
CA GLY A 268 -19.89 33.60 -11.62
C GLY A 268 -19.20 33.07 -10.36
N SER A 269 -19.71 33.46 -9.19
CA SER A 269 -19.25 32.97 -7.89
C SER A 269 -19.28 31.44 -7.83
N SER A 270 -18.14 30.83 -7.52
CA SER A 270 -18.07 29.37 -7.38
C SER A 270 -18.66 28.94 -6.04
N LEU A 271 -19.91 28.46 -6.07
CA LEU A 271 -20.61 27.92 -4.90
C LEU A 271 -20.18 26.47 -4.56
N GLY A 272 -19.25 25.88 -5.33
CA GLY A 272 -18.81 24.50 -5.13
C GLY A 272 -17.82 24.29 -3.98
N GLY A 273 -17.55 25.33 -3.18
CA GLY A 273 -16.67 25.27 -2.00
C GLY A 273 -15.19 25.52 -2.27
N TYR A 274 -14.72 25.39 -3.51
CA TYR A 274 -13.31 25.60 -3.90
C TYR A 274 -13.10 26.85 -4.77
N GLY A 275 -14.04 27.81 -4.76
CA GLY A 275 -13.80 29.13 -5.32
C GLY A 275 -12.67 29.87 -4.61
N ALA A 276 -12.05 30.87 -5.25
CA ALA A 276 -10.89 31.57 -4.70
C ALA A 276 -11.08 32.05 -3.25
N THR A 277 -12.21 32.68 -2.93
CA THR A 277 -12.48 33.19 -1.58
C THR A 277 -12.65 32.05 -0.55
N ALA A 278 -13.49 31.06 -0.85
CA ALA A 278 -13.76 29.94 0.06
C ALA A 278 -12.51 29.08 0.27
N MET A 279 -11.74 28.85 -0.79
CA MET A 279 -10.47 28.11 -0.74
C MET A 279 -9.45 28.83 0.13
N ASN A 280 -9.25 30.14 -0.06
CA ASN A 280 -8.32 30.91 0.76
C ASN A 280 -8.74 30.92 2.23
N ALA A 281 -10.02 31.13 2.54
CA ALA A 281 -10.53 31.09 3.91
C ALA A 281 -10.25 29.72 4.58
N ALA A 282 -10.55 28.62 3.89
CA ALA A 282 -10.34 27.26 4.40
C ALA A 282 -8.84 26.91 4.55
N LEU A 283 -8.00 27.35 3.62
CA LEU A 283 -6.54 27.21 3.70
C LEU A 283 -5.95 28.02 4.85
N THR A 284 -6.34 29.29 5.00
CA THR A 284 -5.92 30.17 6.10
C THR A 284 -6.28 29.54 7.45
N MET A 285 -7.52 29.07 7.61
CA MET A 285 -7.96 28.39 8.84
C MET A 285 -7.14 27.12 9.13
N SER A 286 -6.74 26.37 8.10
CA SER A 286 -5.96 25.14 8.28
C SER A 286 -4.49 25.44 8.62
N MET A 287 -3.89 26.42 7.94
CA MET A 287 -2.49 26.78 8.11
C MET A 287 -2.24 27.49 9.44
N THR A 288 -3.13 28.40 9.87
CA THR A 288 -2.97 29.15 11.13
C THR A 288 -2.97 28.29 12.39
N LYS A 289 -3.46 27.04 12.31
CA LYS A 289 -3.33 26.04 13.39
C LYS A 289 -1.88 25.57 13.62
N LEU A 290 -0.99 25.81 12.65
CA LEU A 290 0.41 25.41 12.71
C LEU A 290 1.27 26.56 13.28
N PRO A 291 2.38 26.24 13.98
CA PRO A 291 3.39 27.25 14.33
C PRO A 291 3.92 27.98 13.09
N GLU A 292 4.22 29.27 13.21
CA GLU A 292 4.71 30.10 12.09
C GLU A 292 5.98 29.52 11.44
N GLN A 293 6.85 28.92 12.25
CA GLN A 293 8.10 28.30 11.80
C GLN A 293 7.86 27.13 10.81
N LEU A 294 6.68 26.51 10.87
CA LEU A 294 6.26 25.43 9.95
C LEU A 294 5.41 25.93 8.78
N ARG A 295 5.25 27.24 8.61
CA ARG A 295 4.43 27.84 7.55
C ARG A 295 5.27 28.62 6.52
N LYS A 296 6.42 28.08 6.11
CA LYS A 296 7.38 28.82 5.28
C LYS A 296 6.87 29.10 3.88
N THR A 297 6.47 28.05 3.15
CA THR A 297 6.04 28.19 1.75
C THR A 297 4.97 27.17 1.37
N LEU A 298 4.10 27.52 0.43
CA LEU A 298 3.13 26.63 -0.18
C LEU A 298 3.32 26.59 -1.70
N THR A 299 3.52 25.41 -2.28
CA THR A 299 3.56 25.22 -3.75
C THR A 299 2.23 24.68 -4.24
N TRP A 300 1.59 25.35 -5.21
CA TRP A 300 0.30 24.93 -5.79
C TRP A 300 0.32 24.83 -7.31
N ASP A 301 -0.71 24.22 -7.91
CA ASP A 301 -0.96 24.31 -9.36
C ASP A 301 -1.40 25.74 -9.78
N ARG A 302 -1.26 26.11 -11.05
CA ARG A 302 -1.76 27.38 -11.61
C ARG A 302 -3.30 27.37 -11.81
N GLY A 303 -4.01 26.90 -10.79
CA GLY A 303 -5.46 26.92 -10.71
C GLY A 303 -6.01 28.28 -10.32
N LYS A 304 -7.22 28.61 -10.76
CA LYS A 304 -7.92 29.87 -10.39
C LYS A 304 -8.32 29.89 -8.92
N GLU A 305 -8.29 28.76 -8.25
CA GLU A 305 -8.67 28.56 -6.85
C GLU A 305 -7.75 29.29 -5.86
N LEU A 306 -6.53 29.65 -6.28
CA LEU A 306 -5.58 30.44 -5.48
C LEU A 306 -5.30 31.83 -6.07
N SER A 307 -6.24 32.40 -6.81
CA SER A 307 -6.05 33.76 -7.35
C SER A 307 -5.86 34.81 -6.25
N ALA A 308 -6.46 34.63 -5.07
CA ALA A 308 -6.27 35.51 -3.90
C ALA A 308 -5.13 35.07 -2.95
N HIS A 309 -4.09 34.41 -3.48
CA HIS A 309 -2.90 33.97 -2.73
C HIS A 309 -2.14 35.12 -2.03
N ALA A 310 -2.23 36.35 -2.54
CA ALA A 310 -1.63 37.52 -1.90
C ALA A 310 -2.23 37.75 -0.50
N GLN A 311 -3.56 37.68 -0.37
CA GLN A 311 -4.24 37.80 0.92
C GLN A 311 -3.87 36.63 1.85
N PHE A 312 -3.85 35.40 1.33
CA PHE A 312 -3.41 34.24 2.10
C PHE A 312 -1.98 34.37 2.63
N THR A 313 -1.07 34.96 1.85
CA THR A 313 0.32 35.21 2.28
C THR A 313 0.35 36.22 3.43
N LEU A 314 -0.44 37.29 3.35
CA LEU A 314 -0.58 38.29 4.42
C LEU A 314 -1.17 37.68 5.70
N ASP A 315 -2.24 36.89 5.58
CA ASP A 315 -2.96 36.34 6.73
C ASP A 315 -2.16 35.23 7.46
N THR A 316 -1.33 34.48 6.73
CA THR A 316 -0.68 33.28 7.27
C THR A 316 0.83 33.38 7.41
N GLY A 317 1.47 34.38 6.79
CA GLY A 317 2.92 34.44 6.60
C GLY A 317 3.49 33.41 5.60
N THR A 318 2.63 32.59 4.97
CA THR A 318 3.06 31.51 4.07
C THR A 318 3.20 32.03 2.64
N ARG A 319 4.43 32.04 2.12
CA ARG A 319 4.67 32.46 0.73
C ARG A 319 4.16 31.41 -0.27
N VAL A 320 3.35 31.82 -1.24
CA VAL A 320 2.79 30.93 -2.26
C VAL A 320 3.63 30.95 -3.53
N PHE A 321 3.92 29.76 -4.06
CA PHE A 321 4.61 29.55 -5.33
C PHE A 321 3.75 28.67 -6.24
N PHE A 322 3.80 28.91 -7.54
CA PHE A 322 3.06 28.12 -8.52
C PHE A 322 3.99 27.19 -9.29
N ALA A 323 3.58 25.92 -9.39
CA ALA A 323 4.18 24.96 -10.29
C ALA A 323 3.90 25.36 -11.74
N ASP A 324 4.67 24.77 -12.63
CA ASP A 324 4.57 25.09 -14.03
C ASP A 324 3.42 24.43 -14.78
N PRO A 325 2.94 25.06 -15.87
CA PRO A 325 2.04 24.42 -16.79
C PRO A 325 2.66 23.10 -17.27
N HIS A 326 1.85 22.05 -17.31
CA HIS A 326 2.25 20.73 -17.78
C HIS A 326 3.46 20.12 -17.05
N SER A 327 3.74 20.56 -15.82
CA SER A 327 4.90 20.13 -15.03
C SER A 327 4.56 19.38 -13.73
N PRO A 328 3.81 18.25 -13.80
CA PRO A 328 3.37 17.52 -12.61
C PRO A 328 4.55 16.94 -11.79
N TRP A 329 5.71 16.69 -12.41
CA TRP A 329 6.91 16.20 -11.72
C TRP A 329 7.47 17.19 -10.69
N GLN A 330 7.03 18.45 -10.70
CA GLN A 330 7.40 19.46 -9.71
C GLN A 330 6.65 19.30 -8.38
N ARG A 331 5.55 18.54 -8.38
CA ARG A 331 4.72 18.20 -7.19
C ARG A 331 4.56 16.67 -7.02
N PRO A 332 5.65 15.89 -7.01
CA PRO A 332 5.57 14.44 -7.00
C PRO A 332 5.05 13.88 -5.67
N THR A 333 5.11 14.68 -4.59
CA THR A 333 4.59 14.26 -3.28
C THR A 333 3.07 14.21 -3.30
N ASN A 334 2.44 15.19 -3.96
CA ASN A 334 0.99 15.27 -4.07
C ASN A 334 0.42 14.15 -4.93
N GLU A 335 1.03 13.84 -6.07
CA GLU A 335 0.55 12.74 -6.93
C GLU A 335 0.52 11.40 -6.16
N ASN A 336 1.60 11.09 -5.44
CA ASN A 336 1.66 9.86 -4.64
C ASN A 336 0.64 9.86 -3.50
N THR A 337 0.52 10.97 -2.77
CA THR A 337 -0.39 11.10 -1.61
C THR A 337 -1.85 11.08 -2.06
N ASN A 338 -2.19 11.79 -3.13
CA ASN A 338 -3.52 11.74 -3.75
C ASN A 338 -3.86 10.33 -4.21
N GLY A 339 -2.89 9.61 -4.78
CA GLY A 339 -3.02 8.19 -5.09
C GLY A 339 -3.34 7.30 -3.87
N LEU A 340 -2.88 7.66 -2.68
CA LEU A 340 -3.23 6.96 -1.43
C LEU A 340 -4.60 7.38 -0.92
N LEU A 341 -4.94 8.67 -0.98
CA LEU A 341 -6.24 9.21 -0.60
C LEU A 341 -7.38 8.61 -1.42
N ARG A 342 -7.14 8.21 -2.68
CA ARG A 342 -8.12 7.47 -3.50
C ARG A 342 -8.48 6.07 -2.96
N GLN A 343 -7.87 5.60 -1.88
CA GLN A 343 -8.37 4.43 -1.13
C GLN A 343 -9.61 4.78 -0.30
N TYR A 344 -9.71 6.01 0.19
CA TYR A 344 -10.81 6.53 1.00
C TYR A 344 -11.81 7.37 0.19
N PHE A 345 -11.29 8.10 -0.79
CA PHE A 345 -12.03 9.02 -1.67
C PHE A 345 -11.90 8.63 -3.15
N PRO A 346 -12.49 7.50 -3.59
CA PRO A 346 -12.41 7.04 -4.98
C PRO A 346 -12.81 8.13 -5.97
N LYS A 347 -12.25 8.09 -7.19
CA LYS A 347 -12.74 8.97 -8.27
C LYS A 347 -14.22 8.67 -8.53
N GLY A 348 -15.02 9.64 -8.93
CA GLY A 348 -16.44 9.38 -9.27
C GLY A 348 -17.40 9.28 -8.08
N THR A 349 -16.96 9.60 -6.86
CA THR A 349 -17.82 9.76 -5.68
C THR A 349 -18.00 11.24 -5.33
N ASP A 350 -19.10 11.59 -4.67
CA ASP A 350 -19.28 12.94 -4.11
C ASP A 350 -18.44 13.06 -2.83
N LEU A 351 -17.60 14.08 -2.76
CA LEU A 351 -16.73 14.36 -1.61
C LEU A 351 -17.39 15.28 -0.59
N ALA A 352 -18.45 16.00 -0.96
CA ALA A 352 -19.13 16.95 -0.09
C ALA A 352 -19.94 16.27 1.04
N ARG A 353 -20.11 14.95 0.98
CA ARG A 353 -20.79 14.15 2.00
C ARG A 353 -19.94 13.87 3.24
N TRP A 354 -18.65 14.20 3.20
CA TRP A 354 -17.71 13.93 4.29
C TRP A 354 -17.51 15.17 5.13
N SER A 355 -17.60 15.04 6.45
CA SER A 355 -17.41 16.15 7.37
C SER A 355 -15.92 16.47 7.58
N ALA A 356 -15.62 17.60 8.22
CA ALA A 356 -14.25 17.95 8.57
C ALA A 356 -13.60 16.89 9.48
N GLU A 357 -14.35 16.34 10.43
CA GLU A 357 -13.91 15.29 11.35
C GLU A 357 -13.62 13.98 10.62
N ASP A 358 -14.42 13.65 9.59
CA ASP A 358 -14.18 12.47 8.76
C ASP A 358 -12.85 12.61 8.00
N LEU A 359 -12.59 13.79 7.44
CA LEU A 359 -11.34 14.08 6.75
C LEU A 359 -10.14 14.03 7.72
N GLU A 360 -10.30 14.57 8.93
CA GLU A 360 -9.26 14.52 9.96
C GLU A 360 -8.91 13.08 10.36
N ALA A 361 -9.91 12.21 10.54
CA ALA A 361 -9.68 10.79 10.84
C ALA A 361 -8.92 10.07 9.70
N VAL A 362 -9.24 10.39 8.44
CA VAL A 362 -8.51 9.86 7.28
C VAL A 362 -7.08 10.40 7.23
N ALA A 363 -6.87 11.69 7.50
CA ALA A 363 -5.55 12.31 7.57
C ALA A 363 -4.72 11.66 8.69
N LEU A 364 -5.28 11.45 9.87
CA LEU A 364 -4.65 10.78 11.01
C LEU A 364 -4.22 9.35 10.64
N ALA A 365 -5.09 8.58 9.99
CA ALA A 365 -4.74 7.23 9.54
C ALA A 365 -3.63 7.22 8.48
N LEU A 366 -3.59 8.24 7.61
CA LEU A 366 -2.55 8.39 6.60
C LEU A 366 -1.22 8.85 7.20
N ASN A 367 -1.26 9.73 8.20
CA ASN A 367 -0.10 10.26 8.92
C ASN A 367 0.50 9.23 9.88
N ASN A 368 -0.29 8.27 10.35
CA ASN A 368 0.20 7.11 11.10
C ASN A 368 0.62 5.94 10.20
N ARG A 369 0.62 6.11 8.86
CA ARG A 369 1.04 5.05 7.93
C ARG A 369 2.54 5.18 7.63
N PRO A 370 3.37 4.16 7.91
CA PRO A 370 4.82 4.27 7.79
C PRO A 370 5.24 4.47 6.33
N ARG A 371 6.31 5.25 6.12
CA ARG A 371 6.82 5.60 4.79
C ARG A 371 8.24 5.10 4.61
N LYS A 372 8.49 4.41 3.50
CA LYS A 372 9.83 3.95 3.12
C LYS A 372 10.85 5.09 3.04
N VAL A 373 10.43 6.25 2.52
CA VAL A 373 11.28 7.46 2.40
C VAL A 373 11.68 8.04 3.75
N LEU A 374 10.95 7.72 4.83
CA LEU A 374 11.22 8.16 6.20
C LEU A 374 11.87 7.04 7.03
N GLY A 375 12.52 6.07 6.39
CA GLY A 375 13.09 4.92 7.09
C GLY A 375 12.05 4.07 7.83
N TRP A 376 10.80 4.06 7.35
CA TRP A 376 9.65 3.38 7.97
C TRP A 376 9.12 4.03 9.26
N LYS A 377 9.58 5.24 9.60
CA LYS A 377 8.82 6.13 10.49
C LYS A 377 7.50 6.55 9.83
N THR A 378 6.55 6.95 10.65
CA THR A 378 5.28 7.54 10.22
C THR A 378 5.45 9.05 10.04
N PRO A 379 4.69 9.68 9.12
CA PRO A 379 4.66 11.14 9.02
C PRO A 379 4.34 11.83 10.35
N ALA A 380 3.46 11.27 11.16
CA ALA A 380 3.11 11.80 12.47
C ALA A 380 4.31 11.81 13.44
N GLU A 381 5.13 10.75 13.46
CA GLU A 381 6.35 10.70 14.27
C GLU A 381 7.34 11.78 13.84
N VAL A 382 7.64 11.85 12.54
CA VAL A 382 8.61 12.84 12.02
C VAL A 382 8.12 14.27 12.23
N PHE A 383 6.82 14.52 12.04
CA PHE A 383 6.24 15.84 12.27
C PHE A 383 6.23 16.21 13.76
N SER A 384 6.00 15.25 14.65
CA SER A 384 6.08 15.47 16.10
C SER A 384 7.51 15.77 16.54
N GLU A 385 8.52 15.07 16.01
CA GLU A 385 9.94 15.37 16.23
C GLU A 385 10.27 16.81 15.79
N GLN A 386 9.76 17.26 14.64
CA GLN A 386 9.92 18.64 14.17
C GLN A 386 9.27 19.66 15.11
N LEU A 387 8.06 19.40 15.60
CA LEU A 387 7.37 20.27 16.55
C LEU A 387 8.13 20.38 17.88
N GLN A 388 8.67 19.27 18.38
CA GLN A 388 9.47 19.25 19.62
C GLN A 388 10.77 20.05 19.46
N LEU A 389 11.46 19.93 18.33
CA LEU A 389 12.69 20.68 18.06
C LEU A 389 12.44 22.19 18.01
N LEU A 390 11.26 22.64 17.55
CA LEU A 390 10.89 24.06 17.55
C LEU A 390 10.57 24.61 18.94
N GLN A 391 10.20 23.74 19.90
CA GLN A 391 9.89 24.11 21.28
C GLN A 391 11.13 24.15 22.17
N GLN A 392 12.27 23.59 21.73
CA GLN A 392 13.53 23.72 22.44
C GLN A 392 14.17 25.06 22.06
N PRO A 393 14.21 26.06 22.96
CA PRO A 393 14.96 27.28 22.71
C PRO A 393 16.41 26.89 22.44
N GLY A 394 16.99 27.41 21.36
CA GLY A 394 18.34 27.07 20.94
C GLY A 394 19.31 27.18 22.12
N VAL A 395 19.87 26.03 22.54
CA VAL A 395 21.02 26.03 23.44
C VAL A 395 22.12 26.74 22.67
N ALA A 396 22.42 27.97 23.05
CA ALA A 396 23.59 28.67 22.56
C ALA A 396 24.80 27.80 22.91
N THR A 397 25.37 27.11 21.91
CA THR A 397 26.70 26.51 22.03
C THR A 397 27.67 27.66 22.19
N THR A 398 28.04 27.92 23.44
CA THR A 398 29.24 28.67 23.77
C THR A 398 30.41 27.72 23.55
N SER A 399 31.24 28.01 22.57
CA SER A 399 32.59 27.45 22.41
C SER A 399 33.50 28.56 21.95
#